data_AF-A0A7K6KVQ6-F1
#
_entry.id   AF-A0A7K6KVQ6-F1
#
_cell.length_a   1.000
_cell.length_b   1.000
_cell.length_c   1.000
_cell.angle_alpha   90.00
_cell.angle_beta   90.00
_cell.angle_gamma   90.00
#
_symmetry.space_group_name_H-M   'P 1'
#
loop_
_entity.id
_entity.type
_entity.pdbx_description
1 polymer ?
#
loop_
_entity_poly.entity_id
_entity_poly.type
_entity_poly.pdbx_seq_one_letter_code
_entity_poly.pdbx_strand_id
1 'polypeptide(L)'
;LAPCAGTCYQQAKQVLHAAVPDRLQGRERETGILRQFLREHVLGRRPGSLYVSGAPGTGKTACLSRVLLDCKDELARSKTVVLNCMALGSPQSVFPALAQHLGLPMATGRERIRSLEKHLTAQGPMVLLVLDELDQLESKGQDVLYTLFEWPQLPNSRLVLVGLANALDLTDRSLARLGAHPAGSPQLLHFPPYTKEQLTRILQERLGQVGTQGGQRGGHAYTGGSADGPGTSQVAGDPVLDSAALQFCARKVSAVSGDARKALDVCRRAVEVVELEVRGQTLLKPLPGGES
;
A
#
# COMPACT_ATOMS: atom_id res chain seq x y z
N LEU A 1 4.91 -33.18 -25.12
CA LEU A 1 5.62 -32.58 -23.96
C LEU A 1 5.17 -31.12 -23.82
N ALA A 2 4.08 -30.84 -23.11
CA ALA A 2 3.60 -29.47 -22.85
C ALA A 2 2.91 -29.30 -21.47
N PRO A 3 3.54 -29.62 -20.32
CA PRO A 3 2.97 -29.28 -19.00
C PRO A 3 3.37 -27.87 -18.51
N CYS A 4 4.42 -27.26 -19.07
CA CYS A 4 5.06 -26.06 -18.49
C CYS A 4 4.36 -24.73 -18.84
N ALA A 5 3.54 -24.67 -19.91
CA ALA A 5 2.87 -23.43 -20.29
C ALA A 5 1.74 -23.05 -19.31
N GLY A 6 0.97 -24.03 -18.84
CA GLY A 6 -0.14 -23.79 -17.90
C GLY A 6 0.32 -23.25 -16.54
N THR A 7 1.51 -23.65 -16.08
CA THR A 7 2.06 -23.20 -14.79
C THR A 7 2.52 -21.74 -14.83
N CYS A 8 3.10 -21.28 -15.95
CA CYS A 8 3.54 -19.89 -16.10
C CYS A 8 2.37 -18.89 -16.06
N TYR A 9 1.24 -19.21 -16.71
CA TYR A 9 0.05 -18.34 -16.69
C TYR A 9 -0.62 -18.29 -15.32
N GLN A 10 -0.70 -19.43 -14.61
CA GLN A 10 -1.23 -19.47 -13.24
C GLN A 10 -0.34 -18.71 -12.25
N GLN A 11 0.99 -18.83 -12.38
CA GLN A 11 1.95 -18.06 -11.59
C GLN A 11 1.86 -16.56 -11.89
N ALA A 12 1.72 -16.17 -13.16
CA ALA A 12 1.50 -14.76 -13.53
C ALA A 12 0.24 -14.19 -12.88
N LYS A 13 -0.87 -14.95 -12.82
CA LYS A 13 -2.09 -14.53 -12.14
C LYS A 13 -1.91 -14.37 -10.62
N GLN A 14 -1.15 -15.26 -9.98
CA GLN A 14 -0.87 -15.15 -8.54
C GLN A 14 -0.01 -13.93 -8.22
N VAL A 15 1.00 -13.62 -9.04
CA VAL A 15 1.89 -12.47 -8.82
C VAL A 15 1.23 -11.14 -9.19
N LEU A 16 0.28 -11.14 -10.14
CA LEU A 16 -0.54 -9.99 -10.48
C LEU A 16 -1.70 -9.74 -9.50
N HIS A 17 -1.91 -10.61 -8.51
CA HIS A 17 -2.92 -10.39 -7.50
C HIS A 17 -2.54 -9.17 -6.65
N ALA A 18 -3.54 -8.35 -6.28
CA ALA A 18 -3.37 -7.09 -5.54
C ALA A 18 -2.92 -7.26 -4.07
N ALA A 19 -2.19 -8.33 -3.76
CA ALA A 19 -1.56 -8.53 -2.46
C ALA A 19 -0.46 -7.46 -2.25
N VAL A 20 -0.31 -7.05 -0.99
CA VAL A 20 0.65 -6.01 -0.59
C VAL A 20 2.05 -6.40 -1.08
N PRO A 21 2.71 -5.57 -1.92
CA PRO A 21 4.08 -5.82 -2.35
C PRO A 21 5.08 -5.89 -1.20
N ASP A 22 6.06 -6.79 -1.31
CA ASP A 22 7.28 -6.72 -0.50
C ASP A 22 8.11 -5.46 -0.80
N ARG A 23 7.99 -4.92 -2.03
CA ARG A 23 8.60 -3.64 -2.45
C ARG A 23 7.57 -2.77 -3.18
N LEU A 24 7.33 -1.58 -2.66
CA LEU A 24 6.55 -0.54 -3.33
C LEU A 24 7.48 0.31 -4.17
N GLN A 25 7.59 0.00 -5.46
CA GLN A 25 8.38 0.80 -6.39
C GLN A 25 7.69 2.13 -6.72
N GLY A 26 8.50 3.19 -6.86
CA GLY A 26 8.04 4.51 -7.25
C GLY A 26 7.46 5.36 -6.12
N ARG A 27 7.58 4.91 -4.87
CA ARG A 27 7.18 5.65 -3.66
C ARG A 27 8.31 5.80 -2.64
N GLU A 28 9.57 5.71 -3.06
CA GLU A 28 10.68 5.78 -2.10
C GLU A 28 10.73 7.13 -1.38
N ARG A 29 10.35 8.22 -2.06
CA ARG A 29 10.33 9.57 -1.50
C ARG A 29 9.27 9.70 -0.40
N GLU A 30 8.03 9.31 -0.69
CA GLU A 30 6.91 9.36 0.26
C GLU A 30 7.16 8.41 1.45
N THR A 31 7.69 7.22 1.18
CA THR A 31 8.13 6.26 2.20
C THR A 31 9.19 6.87 3.11
N GLY A 32 10.16 7.58 2.53
CA GLY A 32 11.21 8.28 3.27
C GLY A 32 10.65 9.36 4.20
N ILE A 33 9.74 10.19 3.69
CA ILE A 33 9.07 11.25 4.48
C ILE A 33 8.26 10.63 5.63
N LEU A 34 7.45 9.60 5.35
CA LEU A 34 6.64 8.93 6.37
C LEU A 34 7.52 8.27 7.44
N ARG A 35 8.61 7.61 7.04
CA ARG A 35 9.57 7.01 7.96
C ARG A 35 10.26 8.06 8.83
N GLN A 36 10.68 9.17 8.23
CA GLN A 36 11.30 10.28 8.94
C GLN A 36 10.32 10.88 9.97
N PHE A 37 9.08 11.14 9.56
CA PHE A 37 8.02 11.63 10.44
C PHE A 37 7.80 10.70 11.64
N LEU A 38 7.61 9.40 11.38
CA LEU A 38 7.42 8.43 12.46
C LEU A 38 8.62 8.40 13.41
N ARG A 39 9.85 8.45 12.89
CA ARG A 39 11.05 8.48 13.72
C ARG A 39 11.11 9.74 14.58
N GLU A 40 10.93 10.91 13.99
CA GLU A 40 11.00 12.19 14.70
C GLU A 40 9.95 12.29 15.81
N HIS A 41 8.72 11.84 15.55
CA HIS A 41 7.62 11.93 16.51
C HIS A 41 7.64 10.81 17.55
N VAL A 42 7.92 9.56 17.14
CA VAL A 42 7.95 8.41 18.07
C VAL A 42 9.21 8.42 18.94
N LEU A 43 10.41 8.63 18.35
CA LEU A 43 11.64 8.71 19.14
C LEU A 43 11.76 10.05 19.89
N GLY A 44 11.36 11.15 19.25
CA GLY A 44 11.35 12.47 19.88
C GLY A 44 10.26 12.64 20.94
N ARG A 45 9.34 11.67 21.07
CA ARG A 45 8.18 11.69 21.96
C ARG A 45 7.37 12.97 21.84
N ARG A 46 7.18 13.42 20.60
CA ARG A 46 6.41 14.64 20.29
C ARG A 46 5.08 14.24 19.66
N PRO A 47 3.95 14.79 20.13
CA PRO A 47 2.71 14.58 19.43
C PRO A 47 2.79 15.21 18.03
N GLY A 48 2.00 14.68 17.12
CA GLY A 48 1.97 15.15 15.74
C GLY A 48 0.82 14.56 14.96
N SER A 49 0.44 15.24 13.90
CA SER A 49 -0.58 14.77 12.98
C SER A 49 -0.03 14.82 11.55
N LEU A 50 -0.16 13.71 10.84
CA LEU A 50 0.17 13.57 9.44
C LEU A 50 -1.10 13.23 8.67
N TYR A 51 -1.39 14.03 7.66
CA TYR A 51 -2.48 13.77 6.74
C TYR A 51 -1.91 13.32 5.40
N VAL A 52 -2.31 12.14 4.97
CA VAL A 52 -1.90 11.54 3.71
C VAL A 52 -3.06 11.56 2.73
N SER A 53 -2.90 12.29 1.64
CA SER A 53 -3.91 12.45 0.59
C SER A 53 -3.49 11.75 -0.69
N GLY A 54 -4.44 11.33 -1.52
CA GLY A 54 -4.15 10.91 -2.89
C GLY A 54 -5.27 10.06 -3.48
N ALA A 55 -5.31 9.91 -4.79
CA ALA A 55 -6.33 9.13 -5.46
C ALA A 55 -6.37 7.66 -4.97
N PRO A 56 -7.50 6.94 -5.09
CA PRO A 56 -7.55 5.51 -4.82
C PRO A 56 -6.57 4.75 -5.73
N GLY A 57 -5.97 3.68 -5.20
CA GLY A 57 -5.03 2.86 -5.97
C GLY A 57 -3.61 3.43 -6.14
N THR A 58 -3.31 4.57 -5.50
CA THR A 58 -1.95 5.16 -5.43
C THR A 58 -1.01 4.44 -4.45
N GLY A 59 -1.52 3.48 -3.67
CA GLY A 59 -0.71 2.65 -2.77
C GLY A 59 -0.48 3.21 -1.36
N LYS A 60 -1.29 4.18 -0.90
CA LYS A 60 -1.16 4.81 0.44
C LYS A 60 -1.17 3.79 1.59
N THR A 61 -2.22 2.96 1.67
CA THR A 61 -2.36 1.89 2.67
C THR A 61 -1.21 0.90 2.62
N ALA A 62 -0.76 0.52 1.42
CA ALA A 62 0.34 -0.41 1.23
C ALA A 62 1.67 0.20 1.72
N CYS A 63 1.92 1.47 1.39
CA CYS A 63 3.11 2.22 1.82
C CYS A 63 3.17 2.31 3.33
N LEU A 64 2.07 2.67 3.96
CA LEU A 64 2.00 2.74 5.41
C LEU A 64 2.19 1.38 6.09
N SER A 65 1.47 0.35 5.63
CA SER A 65 1.60 -0.99 6.17
C SER A 65 3.05 -1.49 6.09
N ARG A 66 3.74 -1.17 4.99
CA ARG A 66 5.15 -1.50 4.80
C ARG A 66 6.05 -0.73 5.77
N VAL A 67 5.86 0.58 5.89
CA VAL A 67 6.66 1.41 6.82
C VAL A 67 6.46 0.98 8.27
N LEU A 68 5.24 0.64 8.66
CA LEU A 68 4.94 0.11 10.00
C LEU A 68 5.62 -1.24 10.25
N LEU A 69 5.70 -2.10 9.22
CA LEU A 69 6.40 -3.39 9.30
C LEU A 69 7.92 -3.19 9.43
N ASP A 70 8.50 -2.33 8.58
CA ASP A 70 9.94 -2.03 8.59
C ASP A 70 10.37 -1.37 9.90
N CYS A 71 9.54 -0.50 10.47
CA CYS A 71 9.82 0.20 11.71
C CYS A 71 9.25 -0.50 12.96
N LYS A 72 8.75 -1.74 12.84
CA LYS A 72 8.09 -2.46 13.93
C LYS A 72 8.95 -2.56 15.20
N ASP A 73 10.26 -2.76 15.04
CA ASP A 73 11.20 -2.85 16.16
C ASP A 73 11.36 -1.51 16.90
N GLU A 74 11.34 -0.40 16.15
CA GLU A 74 11.40 0.96 16.71
C GLU A 74 10.07 1.33 17.38
N LEU A 75 8.96 0.90 16.78
CA LEU A 75 7.61 1.11 17.29
C LEU A 75 7.25 0.15 18.44
N ALA A 76 8.05 -0.87 18.75
CA ALA A 76 7.77 -1.83 19.83
C ALA A 76 7.66 -1.16 21.21
N ARG A 77 8.29 0.01 21.38
CA ARG A 77 8.18 0.86 22.60
C ARG A 77 6.91 1.71 22.65
N SER A 78 6.17 1.77 21.54
CA SER A 78 4.97 2.57 21.36
C SER A 78 3.75 1.67 21.13
N LYS A 79 2.56 2.16 21.47
CA LYS A 79 1.33 1.45 21.19
C LYS A 79 0.82 1.85 19.81
N THR A 80 0.91 0.95 18.85
CA THR A 80 0.42 1.18 17.48
C THR A 80 -0.98 0.63 17.32
N VAL A 81 -1.90 1.46 16.83
CA VAL A 81 -3.28 1.11 16.55
C VAL A 81 -3.58 1.48 15.09
N VAL A 82 -3.99 0.50 14.30
CA VAL A 82 -4.36 0.68 12.88
C VAL A 82 -5.85 0.37 12.75
N LEU A 83 -6.64 1.34 12.32
CA LEU A 83 -8.08 1.20 12.10
C LEU A 83 -8.42 1.53 10.65
N ASN A 84 -9.19 0.65 10.03
CA ASN A 84 -9.80 0.91 8.73
C ASN A 84 -11.20 1.49 8.94
N CYS A 85 -11.40 2.76 8.58
CA CYS A 85 -12.68 3.43 8.79
C CYS A 85 -13.79 2.90 7.87
N MET A 86 -13.46 2.26 6.74
CA MET A 86 -14.47 1.56 5.92
C MET A 86 -15.10 0.35 6.64
N ALA A 87 -14.37 -0.28 7.56
CA ALA A 87 -14.91 -1.40 8.34
C ALA A 87 -15.85 -0.92 9.47
N LEU A 88 -15.87 0.38 9.75
CA LEU A 88 -16.68 1.00 10.78
C LEU A 88 -18.04 1.38 10.20
N GLY A 89 -19.12 0.74 10.66
CA GLY A 89 -20.48 1.02 10.17
C GLY A 89 -21.00 2.44 10.50
N SER A 90 -20.31 3.20 11.34
CA SER A 90 -20.64 4.60 11.65
C SER A 90 -19.39 5.40 12.06
N PRO A 91 -19.33 6.71 11.79
CA PRO A 91 -18.19 7.54 12.19
C PRO A 91 -17.91 7.54 13.70
N GLN A 92 -18.96 7.46 14.54
CA GLN A 92 -18.80 7.43 15.99
C GLN A 92 -18.24 6.09 16.52
N SER A 93 -18.25 5.03 15.70
CA SER A 93 -17.70 3.74 16.10
C SER A 93 -16.16 3.70 16.10
N VAL A 94 -15.49 4.76 15.65
CA VAL A 94 -14.03 4.91 15.78
C VAL A 94 -13.59 4.98 17.25
N PHE A 95 -14.36 5.64 18.11
CA PHE A 95 -14.07 5.76 19.54
C PHE A 95 -14.11 4.42 20.29
N PRO A 96 -15.17 3.57 20.17
CA PRO A 96 -15.16 2.23 20.76
C PRO A 96 -14.04 1.36 20.20
N ALA A 97 -13.82 1.38 18.88
CA ALA A 97 -12.77 0.58 18.26
C ALA A 97 -11.39 0.96 18.83
N LEU A 98 -11.11 2.26 18.97
CA LEU A 98 -9.89 2.76 19.59
C LEU A 98 -9.78 2.38 21.06
N ALA A 99 -10.84 2.58 21.85
CA ALA A 99 -10.86 2.23 23.28
C ALA A 99 -10.57 0.74 23.50
N GLN A 100 -11.14 -0.14 22.67
CA GLN A 100 -10.90 -1.58 22.71
C GLN A 100 -9.44 -1.91 22.41
N HIS A 101 -8.83 -1.32 21.37
CA HIS A 101 -7.41 -1.51 21.06
C HIS A 101 -6.49 -0.94 22.14
N LEU A 102 -6.90 0.13 22.81
CA LEU A 102 -6.18 0.71 23.93
C LEU A 102 -6.35 -0.07 25.23
N GLY A 103 -7.29 -1.03 25.32
CA GLY A 103 -7.55 -1.83 26.51
C GLY A 103 -8.33 -1.06 27.58
N LEU A 104 -9.12 -0.06 27.18
CA LEU A 104 -9.94 0.75 28.08
C LEU A 104 -11.31 0.09 28.30
N PRO A 105 -11.92 0.28 29.49
CA PRO A 105 -13.25 -0.23 29.77
C PRO A 105 -14.31 0.34 28.81
N MET A 106 -15.36 -0.43 28.56
CA MET A 106 -16.49 -0.02 27.71
C MET A 106 -17.29 1.10 28.39
N ALA A 107 -16.88 2.35 28.17
CA ALA A 107 -17.66 3.54 28.54
C ALA A 107 -18.67 3.90 27.43
N THR A 108 -19.74 4.63 27.72
CA THR A 108 -20.74 5.05 26.72
C THR A 108 -20.56 6.51 26.32
N GLY A 109 -20.82 6.83 25.04
CA GLY A 109 -20.87 8.21 24.53
C GLY A 109 -19.66 9.09 24.89
N ARG A 110 -19.94 10.26 25.50
CA ARG A 110 -18.94 11.30 25.84
C ARG A 110 -17.94 10.89 26.92
N GLU A 111 -18.31 9.99 27.84
CA GLU A 111 -17.39 9.51 28.86
C GLU A 111 -16.21 8.74 28.24
N ARG A 112 -16.44 8.08 27.10
CA ARG A 112 -15.39 7.38 26.35
C ARG A 112 -14.35 8.34 25.79
N ILE A 113 -14.80 9.48 25.23
CA ILE A 113 -13.91 10.51 24.71
C ILE A 113 -13.03 11.07 25.84
N ARG A 114 -13.64 11.41 26.98
CA ARG A 114 -12.90 11.88 28.17
C ARG A 114 -11.92 10.83 28.71
N SER A 115 -12.29 9.55 28.69
CA SER A 115 -11.40 8.46 29.13
C SER A 115 -10.22 8.28 28.18
N LEU A 116 -10.45 8.39 26.87
CA LEU A 116 -9.40 8.39 25.85
C LEU A 116 -8.45 9.57 26.02
N GLU A 117 -8.98 10.80 26.17
CA GLU A 117 -8.17 12.00 26.41
C GLU A 117 -7.29 11.86 27.65
N LYS A 118 -7.85 11.39 28.77
CA LYS A 118 -7.08 11.09 29.99
C LYS A 118 -6.00 10.04 29.76
N HIS A 119 -6.30 9.00 28.98
CA HIS A 119 -5.32 7.97 28.65
C HIS A 119 -4.21 8.48 27.73
N LEU A 120 -4.51 9.38 26.81
CA LEU A 120 -3.55 9.97 25.87
C LEU A 120 -2.68 11.05 26.51
N THR A 121 -3.15 11.70 27.57
CA THR A 121 -2.42 12.71 28.36
C THR A 121 -1.72 12.14 29.60
N ALA A 122 -2.01 10.89 29.96
CA ALA A 122 -1.34 10.19 31.05
C ALA A 122 0.13 9.82 30.73
N GLN A 123 0.91 9.54 31.78
CA GLN A 123 2.28 9.03 31.70
C GLN A 123 2.33 7.63 31.05
N GLY A 124 3.32 7.36 30.19
CA GLY A 124 3.51 6.07 29.50
C GLY A 124 3.95 6.17 28.02
N PRO A 125 3.77 5.09 27.24
CA PRO A 125 4.32 4.98 25.88
C PRO A 125 3.58 5.89 24.89
N MET A 126 4.28 6.31 23.83
CA MET A 126 3.66 7.02 22.71
C MET A 126 2.58 6.15 22.07
N VAL A 127 1.50 6.76 21.60
CA VAL A 127 0.41 6.08 20.89
C VAL A 127 0.46 6.52 19.44
N LEU A 128 0.68 5.57 18.52
CA LEU A 128 0.55 5.81 17.08
C LEU A 128 -0.83 5.35 16.64
N LEU A 129 -1.67 6.28 16.24
CA LEU A 129 -2.99 6.02 15.69
C LEU A 129 -2.96 6.21 14.18
N VAL A 130 -3.23 5.14 13.46
CA VAL A 130 -3.36 5.12 12.01
C VAL A 130 -4.84 4.93 11.66
N LEU A 131 -5.39 5.87 10.91
CA LEU A 131 -6.76 5.83 10.41
C LEU A 131 -6.73 5.76 8.89
N ASP A 132 -7.07 4.59 8.34
CA ASP A 132 -7.21 4.40 6.89
C ASP A 132 -8.64 4.73 6.43
N GLU A 133 -8.77 5.20 5.19
CA GLU A 133 -10.04 5.64 4.59
C GLU A 133 -10.79 6.67 5.47
N LEU A 134 -10.07 7.70 5.91
CA LEU A 134 -10.52 8.75 6.83
C LEU A 134 -11.71 9.54 6.29
N ASP A 135 -11.90 9.57 4.97
CA ASP A 135 -13.06 10.16 4.31
C ASP A 135 -14.40 9.55 4.76
N GLN A 136 -14.39 8.30 5.24
CA GLN A 136 -15.59 7.67 5.83
C GLN A 136 -16.02 8.28 7.17
N LEU A 137 -15.11 8.95 7.89
CA LEU A 137 -15.43 9.64 9.12
C LEU A 137 -16.02 11.05 8.85
N GLU A 138 -16.01 11.49 7.60
CA GLU A 138 -16.63 12.75 7.21
C GLU A 138 -18.16 12.63 7.28
N SER A 139 -18.74 13.33 8.24
CA SER A 139 -20.20 13.48 8.38
C SER A 139 -20.58 14.95 8.30
N LYS A 140 -21.88 15.25 8.19
CA LYS A 140 -22.41 16.62 8.03
C LYS A 140 -21.96 17.59 9.13
N GLY A 141 -21.62 17.09 10.33
CA GLY A 141 -21.08 17.90 11.43
C GLY A 141 -19.54 17.92 11.53
N GLN A 142 -18.83 17.02 10.85
CA GLN A 142 -17.36 16.82 10.95
C GLN A 142 -16.77 16.71 12.38
N ASP A 143 -17.59 16.63 13.43
CA ASP A 143 -17.18 16.69 14.84
C ASP A 143 -16.13 15.63 15.22
N VAL A 144 -16.26 14.41 14.66
CA VAL A 144 -15.38 13.28 14.93
C VAL A 144 -13.97 13.55 14.42
N LEU A 145 -13.85 14.04 13.18
CA LEU A 145 -12.55 14.36 12.57
C LEU A 145 -11.85 15.47 13.35
N TYR A 146 -12.56 16.55 13.69
CA TYR A 146 -12.00 17.64 14.49
C TYR A 146 -11.49 17.15 15.84
N THR A 147 -12.29 16.37 16.57
CA THR A 147 -11.89 15.81 17.87
C THR A 147 -10.61 14.96 17.75
N LEU A 148 -10.48 14.15 16.69
CA LEU A 148 -9.29 13.32 16.46
C LEU A 148 -8.03 14.15 16.20
N PHE A 149 -8.13 15.23 15.42
CA PHE A 149 -7.00 16.13 15.13
C PHE A 149 -6.66 17.09 16.27
N GLU A 150 -7.59 17.34 17.20
CA GLU A 150 -7.35 18.08 18.44
C GLU A 150 -6.55 17.27 19.47
N TRP A 151 -6.69 15.94 19.50
CA TRP A 151 -6.02 15.12 20.51
C TRP A 151 -4.49 15.21 20.53
N PRO A 152 -3.74 15.24 19.40
CA PRO A 152 -2.31 15.51 19.42
C PRO A 152 -1.96 16.91 19.95
N GLN A 153 -2.87 17.88 19.85
CA GLN A 153 -2.66 19.26 20.29
C GLN A 153 -2.89 19.45 21.80
N LEU A 154 -3.45 18.46 22.50
CA LEU A 154 -3.66 18.52 23.93
C LEU A 154 -2.32 18.63 24.70
N PRO A 155 -2.28 19.37 25.81
CA PRO A 155 -1.07 19.50 26.63
C PRO A 155 -0.66 18.12 27.16
N ASN A 156 0.63 17.79 27.02
CA ASN A 156 1.20 16.47 27.35
C ASN A 156 0.61 15.30 26.55
N SER A 157 -0.03 15.55 25.40
CA SER A 157 -0.47 14.49 24.52
C SER A 157 0.73 13.69 23.99
N ARG A 158 0.58 12.37 24.00
CA ARG A 158 1.56 11.42 23.44
C ARG A 158 1.03 10.75 22.17
N LEU A 159 0.05 11.36 21.52
CA LEU A 159 -0.60 10.84 20.32
C LEU A 159 0.12 11.31 19.06
N VAL A 160 0.44 10.34 18.20
CA VAL A 160 0.83 10.57 16.81
C VAL A 160 -0.32 10.06 15.94
N LEU A 161 -0.96 10.95 15.18
CA LEU A 161 -2.07 10.62 14.31
C LEU A 161 -1.59 10.57 12.86
N VAL A 162 -1.90 9.49 12.13
CA VAL A 162 -1.69 9.36 10.70
C VAL A 162 -3.03 9.05 10.05
N GLY A 163 -3.58 10.01 9.31
CA GLY A 163 -4.86 9.87 8.60
C GLY A 163 -4.63 9.71 7.10
N LEU A 164 -5.26 8.71 6.47
CA LEU A 164 -5.19 8.45 5.03
C LEU A 164 -6.55 8.72 4.42
N ALA A 165 -6.60 9.51 3.35
CA ALA A 165 -7.85 9.83 2.67
C ALA A 165 -7.69 9.86 1.14
N ASN A 166 -8.81 9.70 0.43
CA ASN A 166 -8.82 9.74 -1.03
C ASN A 166 -8.94 11.16 -1.60
N ALA A 167 -9.68 12.03 -0.91
CA ALA A 167 -9.90 13.40 -1.35
C ALA A 167 -8.85 14.36 -0.77
N LEU A 168 -8.23 15.15 -1.65
CA LEU A 168 -7.49 16.35 -1.27
C LEU A 168 -8.42 17.40 -0.64
N ASP A 169 -9.69 17.42 -1.04
CA ASP A 169 -10.66 18.44 -0.62
C ASP A 169 -11.02 18.43 0.87
N LEU A 170 -10.80 17.30 1.56
CA LEU A 170 -10.93 17.22 3.02
C LEU A 170 -9.93 18.16 3.70
N THR A 171 -8.80 18.47 3.05
CA THR A 171 -7.78 19.32 3.66
C THR A 171 -8.08 20.81 3.56
N ASP A 172 -8.51 21.34 2.42
CA ASP A 172 -8.67 22.80 2.31
C ASP A 172 -9.82 23.36 3.16
N ARG A 173 -10.92 22.62 3.37
CA ARG A 173 -12.01 23.08 4.24
C ARG A 173 -11.81 22.74 5.71
N SER A 174 -11.35 21.52 6.01
CA SER A 174 -11.20 21.08 7.40
C SER A 174 -9.88 21.57 8.01
N LEU A 175 -8.79 21.66 7.23
CA LEU A 175 -7.54 22.30 7.67
C LEU A 175 -7.60 23.82 7.67
N ALA A 176 -8.42 24.50 6.86
CA ALA A 176 -8.58 25.95 7.03
C ALA A 176 -9.19 26.30 8.40
N ARG A 177 -10.07 25.43 8.93
CA ARG A 177 -10.64 25.58 10.28
C ARG A 177 -9.68 25.14 11.39
N LEU A 178 -8.90 24.07 11.18
CA LEU A 178 -7.86 23.62 12.13
C LEU A 178 -6.60 24.49 12.13
N GLY A 179 -6.23 25.05 10.97
CA GLY A 179 -5.08 25.94 10.75
C GLY A 179 -5.31 27.38 11.18
N ALA A 180 -6.57 27.75 11.46
CA ALA A 180 -6.90 28.95 12.22
C ALA A 180 -6.55 28.80 13.72
N HIS A 181 -6.24 27.59 14.19
CA HIS A 181 -5.83 27.34 15.57
C HIS A 181 -4.30 27.48 15.70
N PRO A 182 -3.80 28.25 16.68
CA PRO A 182 -2.38 28.63 16.80
C PRO A 182 -1.40 27.47 17.11
N ALA A 183 -1.87 26.23 17.26
CA ALA A 183 -1.10 25.08 17.74
C ALA A 183 -0.62 24.11 16.64
N GLY A 184 -0.82 24.43 15.36
CA GLY A 184 -0.14 23.76 14.23
C GLY A 184 -1.08 22.96 13.32
N SER A 185 -0.89 23.13 12.02
CA SER A 185 -1.53 22.33 10.99
C SER A 185 -0.90 20.92 10.92
N PRO A 186 -1.68 19.89 10.58
CA PRO A 186 -1.10 18.58 10.29
C PRO A 186 -0.15 18.69 9.11
N GLN A 187 0.94 17.93 9.16
CA GLN A 187 1.83 17.80 8.01
C GLN A 187 1.06 17.12 6.88
N LEU A 188 1.10 17.72 5.68
CA LEU A 188 0.41 17.19 4.50
C LEU A 188 1.40 16.40 3.63
N LEU A 189 1.07 15.14 3.34
CA LEU A 189 1.79 14.30 2.39
C LEU A 189 0.86 13.87 1.26
N HIS A 190 1.10 14.40 0.07
CA HIS A 190 0.32 14.07 -1.12
C HIS A 190 0.93 12.91 -1.91
N PHE A 191 0.11 11.93 -2.26
CA PHE A 191 0.42 10.81 -3.14
C PHE A 191 -0.13 11.08 -4.54
N PRO A 192 0.69 11.57 -5.49
CA PRO A 192 0.25 11.81 -6.86
C PRO A 192 -0.12 10.50 -7.57
N PRO A 193 -1.00 10.51 -8.59
CA PRO A 193 -1.24 9.33 -9.43
C PRO A 193 0.07 8.80 -10.05
N TYR A 194 0.13 7.50 -10.33
CA TYR A 194 1.36 6.89 -10.87
C TYR A 194 1.64 7.36 -12.31
N THR A 195 2.90 7.69 -12.59
CA THR A 195 3.34 8.00 -13.96
C THR A 195 3.45 6.74 -14.81
N LYS A 196 3.53 6.91 -16.14
CA LYS A 196 3.77 5.82 -17.08
C LYS A 196 5.02 5.02 -16.68
N GLU A 197 6.10 5.70 -16.34
CA GLU A 197 7.39 5.08 -15.99
C GLU A 197 7.27 4.27 -14.70
N GLN A 198 6.59 4.82 -13.70
CA GLN A 198 6.33 4.12 -12.43
C GLN A 198 5.45 2.88 -12.63
N LEU A 199 4.35 3.00 -13.38
CA LEU A 199 3.48 1.86 -13.70
C LEU A 199 4.22 0.79 -14.50
N THR A 200 5.02 1.19 -15.49
CA THR A 200 5.83 0.25 -16.29
C THR A 200 6.77 -0.55 -15.40
N ARG A 201 7.48 0.13 -14.48
CA ARG A 201 8.39 -0.51 -13.52
C ARG A 201 7.67 -1.46 -12.57
N ILE A 202 6.53 -1.05 -12.01
CA ILE A 202 5.71 -1.89 -11.13
C ILE A 202 5.29 -3.17 -11.88
N LEU A 203 4.82 -3.04 -13.11
CA LEU A 203 4.41 -4.20 -13.92
C LEU A 203 5.60 -5.11 -14.25
N GLN A 204 6.73 -4.53 -14.66
CA GLN A 204 7.95 -5.27 -14.99
C GLN A 204 8.50 -6.05 -13.80
N GLU A 205 8.55 -5.45 -12.60
CA GLU A 205 9.02 -6.14 -11.40
C GLU A 205 8.10 -7.31 -11.04
N ARG A 206 6.78 -7.10 -11.08
CA ARG A 206 5.79 -8.17 -10.83
C ARG A 206 5.93 -9.31 -11.82
N LEU A 207 6.05 -9.02 -13.11
CA LEU A 207 6.19 -10.05 -14.13
C LEU A 207 7.58 -10.72 -14.10
N GLY A 208 8.62 -10.00 -13.70
CA GLY A 208 9.97 -10.55 -13.52
C GLY A 208 10.07 -11.58 -12.39
N GLN A 209 9.23 -11.48 -11.36
CA GLN A 209 9.13 -12.51 -10.30
C GLN A 209 8.59 -13.85 -10.82
N VAL A 210 7.79 -13.83 -11.89
CA VAL A 210 7.24 -15.05 -12.52
C VAL A 210 8.32 -15.79 -13.30
N GLY A 211 9.21 -15.08 -13.99
CA GLY A 211 10.28 -15.67 -14.79
C GLY A 211 11.42 -16.31 -13.99
N THR A 212 11.59 -15.92 -12.72
CA THR A 212 12.70 -16.39 -11.87
C THR A 212 12.32 -17.58 -10.97
N GLN A 213 11.03 -17.82 -10.69
CA GLN A 213 10.60 -18.95 -9.86
C GLN A 213 10.50 -20.29 -10.61
N GLY A 214 10.65 -20.30 -11.94
CA GLY A 214 10.70 -21.53 -12.75
C GLY A 214 12.08 -22.21 -12.81
N GLY A 215 13.14 -21.60 -12.25
CA GLY A 215 14.54 -22.02 -12.46
C GLY A 215 15.31 -22.49 -11.22
N GLN A 216 14.75 -22.43 -10.00
CA GLN A 216 15.49 -22.82 -8.79
C GLN A 216 15.09 -24.20 -8.25
N ARG A 217 15.66 -25.24 -8.87
CA ARG A 217 16.13 -26.42 -8.15
C ARG A 217 17.58 -26.71 -8.55
N GLY A 218 18.49 -26.34 -7.65
CA GLY A 218 19.87 -26.82 -7.63
C GLY A 218 20.92 -25.75 -7.93
N GLY A 219 21.85 -25.53 -6.99
CA GLY A 219 23.11 -24.84 -7.28
C GLY A 219 23.58 -23.91 -6.16
N HIS A 220 24.04 -24.49 -5.05
CA HIS A 220 24.86 -23.80 -4.07
C HIS A 220 26.14 -23.25 -4.71
N ALA A 221 26.43 -21.98 -4.38
CA ALA A 221 27.72 -21.30 -4.22
C ALA A 221 28.96 -21.92 -4.87
N TYR A 222 29.65 -21.17 -5.75
CA TYR A 222 31.10 -20.95 -5.69
C TYR A 222 31.48 -19.57 -6.24
N THR A 223 32.36 -18.90 -5.50
CA THR A 223 33.01 -17.62 -5.79
C THR A 223 34.27 -17.81 -6.62
N GLY A 224 34.51 -16.89 -7.57
CA GLY A 224 35.85 -16.47 -7.99
C GLY A 224 36.31 -16.93 -9.37
N GLY A 225 36.92 -16.00 -10.12
CA GLY A 225 37.84 -16.33 -11.21
C GLY A 225 37.60 -15.59 -12.52
N SER A 226 38.59 -14.78 -12.89
CA SER A 226 38.74 -13.92 -14.06
C SER A 226 38.63 -14.58 -15.45
N ALA A 227 38.43 -13.68 -16.44
CA ALA A 227 38.97 -13.68 -17.82
C ALA A 227 38.19 -14.36 -18.97
N ASP A 228 37.91 -13.52 -19.98
CA ASP A 228 37.85 -13.74 -21.44
C ASP A 228 36.98 -14.84 -22.06
N GLY A 229 35.98 -14.42 -22.85
CA GLY A 229 35.29 -15.24 -23.85
C GLY A 229 33.97 -14.62 -24.34
N PRO A 230 33.72 -14.51 -25.66
CA PRO A 230 32.52 -13.86 -26.20
C PRO A 230 31.33 -14.83 -26.24
N GLY A 231 30.13 -14.32 -25.92
CA GLY A 231 28.87 -14.95 -26.27
C GLY A 231 28.34 -16.00 -25.29
N THR A 232 27.83 -15.56 -24.15
CA THR A 232 26.75 -16.30 -23.47
C THR A 232 25.47 -15.51 -23.63
N SER A 233 24.74 -15.79 -24.72
CA SER A 233 23.33 -15.44 -24.82
C SER A 233 22.62 -16.07 -23.64
N GLN A 234 22.36 -15.27 -22.61
CA GLN A 234 21.40 -15.60 -21.57
C GLN A 234 20.10 -15.90 -22.29
N VAL A 235 19.72 -17.18 -22.36
CA VAL A 235 18.38 -17.56 -22.80
C VAL A 235 17.44 -17.16 -21.68
N ALA A 236 17.12 -15.86 -21.64
CA ALA A 236 16.02 -15.33 -20.89
C ALA A 236 14.78 -16.05 -21.43
N GLY A 237 14.16 -16.89 -20.59
CA GLY A 237 12.87 -17.47 -20.93
C GLY A 237 11.95 -16.34 -21.39
N ASP A 238 11.30 -16.53 -22.54
CA ASP A 238 10.53 -15.46 -23.18
C ASP A 238 9.59 -14.83 -22.14
N PRO A 239 9.64 -13.51 -21.94
CA PRO A 239 8.80 -12.85 -20.98
C PRO A 239 7.35 -13.10 -21.37
N VAL A 240 6.52 -13.51 -20.41
CA VAL A 240 5.08 -13.78 -20.61
C VAL A 240 4.35 -12.59 -21.25
N LEU A 241 4.88 -11.38 -21.07
CA LEU A 241 4.41 -10.14 -21.69
C LEU A 241 5.60 -9.34 -22.24
N ASP A 242 5.48 -8.89 -23.49
CA ASP A 242 6.46 -7.98 -24.12
C ASP A 242 6.54 -6.64 -23.38
N SER A 243 7.75 -6.11 -23.20
CA SER A 243 8.04 -4.79 -22.65
C SER A 243 7.28 -3.68 -23.38
N ALA A 244 7.09 -3.79 -24.70
CA ALA A 244 6.31 -2.83 -25.48
C ALA A 244 4.82 -2.83 -25.08
N ALA A 245 4.25 -4.01 -24.83
CA ALA A 245 2.86 -4.16 -24.37
C ALA A 245 2.68 -3.58 -22.96
N LEU A 246 3.65 -3.78 -22.07
CA LEU A 246 3.64 -3.19 -20.72
C LEU A 246 3.70 -1.66 -20.77
N GLN A 247 4.57 -1.09 -21.60
CA GLN A 247 4.64 0.35 -21.79
C GLN A 247 3.35 0.94 -22.38
N PHE A 248 2.69 0.21 -23.29
CA PHE A 248 1.40 0.62 -23.84
C PHE A 248 0.30 0.61 -22.77
N CYS A 249 0.21 -0.47 -21.99
CA CYS A 249 -0.72 -0.59 -20.87
C CYS A 249 -0.50 0.54 -19.85
N ALA A 250 0.75 0.73 -19.41
CA ALA A 250 1.12 1.76 -18.45
C ALA A 250 0.75 3.16 -18.96
N ARG A 251 1.04 3.48 -20.23
CA ARG A 251 0.70 4.78 -20.85
C ARG A 251 -0.80 5.02 -20.89
N LYS A 252 -1.59 3.99 -21.21
CA LYS A 252 -3.06 4.11 -21.25
C LYS A 252 -3.65 4.29 -19.86
N VAL A 253 -3.20 3.52 -18.87
CA VAL A 253 -3.72 3.59 -17.51
C VAL A 253 -3.29 4.87 -16.81
N SER A 254 -2.05 5.34 -16.99
CA SER A 254 -1.57 6.61 -16.43
C SER A 254 -2.34 7.81 -16.99
N ALA A 255 -2.72 7.78 -18.27
CA ALA A 255 -3.47 8.86 -18.91
C ALA A 255 -4.93 8.96 -18.41
N VAL A 256 -5.53 7.84 -17.98
CA VAL A 256 -6.94 7.80 -17.55
C VAL A 256 -7.07 7.93 -16.03
N SER A 257 -6.21 7.30 -15.25
CA SER A 257 -6.37 7.23 -13.78
C SER A 257 -5.06 7.24 -13.00
N GLY A 258 -3.99 6.62 -13.52
CA GLY A 258 -2.76 6.39 -12.76
C GLY A 258 -2.93 5.44 -11.57
N ASP A 259 -3.96 4.57 -11.59
CA ASP A 259 -4.21 3.55 -10.58
C ASP A 259 -3.45 2.26 -10.91
N ALA A 260 -2.61 1.81 -9.97
CA ALA A 260 -1.82 0.58 -10.13
C ALA A 260 -2.69 -0.69 -10.13
N ARG A 261 -3.83 -0.71 -9.42
CA ARG A 261 -4.77 -1.85 -9.41
C ARG A 261 -5.35 -2.06 -10.80
N LYS A 262 -5.80 -0.97 -11.45
CA LYS A 262 -6.30 -1.03 -12.83
C LYS A 262 -5.24 -1.52 -13.81
N ALA A 263 -3.98 -1.10 -13.66
CA ALA A 263 -2.89 -1.57 -14.50
C ALA A 263 -2.66 -3.08 -14.36
N LEU A 264 -2.65 -3.59 -13.13
CA LEU A 264 -2.50 -5.02 -12.84
C LEU A 264 -3.69 -5.84 -13.35
N ASP A 265 -4.92 -5.34 -13.16
CA ASP A 265 -6.15 -5.99 -13.62
C ASP A 265 -6.20 -6.10 -15.16
N VAL A 266 -5.77 -5.05 -15.87
CA VAL A 266 -5.70 -5.07 -17.34
C VAL A 266 -4.69 -6.12 -17.81
N CYS A 267 -3.51 -6.19 -17.20
CA CYS A 267 -2.50 -7.20 -17.54
C CYS A 267 -2.99 -8.61 -17.24
N ARG A 268 -3.64 -8.81 -16.09
CA ARG A 268 -4.22 -10.09 -15.71
C ARG A 268 -5.29 -10.56 -16.70
N ARG A 269 -6.21 -9.68 -17.10
CA ARG A 269 -7.23 -9.99 -18.10
C ARG A 269 -6.62 -10.32 -19.46
N ALA A 270 -5.58 -9.62 -19.89
CA ALA A 270 -4.88 -9.93 -21.13
C ALA A 270 -4.29 -11.36 -21.10
N VAL A 271 -3.67 -11.75 -19.98
CA VAL A 271 -3.15 -13.11 -19.78
C VAL A 271 -4.27 -14.16 -19.76
N GLU A 272 -5.41 -13.86 -19.13
CA GLU A 272 -6.58 -14.74 -19.09
C GLU A 272 -7.16 -15.00 -20.49
N VAL A 273 -7.25 -13.98 -21.33
CA VAL A 273 -7.75 -14.11 -22.71
C VAL A 273 -6.81 -14.98 -23.55
N VAL A 274 -5.50 -14.73 -23.48
CA VAL A 274 -4.50 -15.53 -24.22
C VAL A 274 -4.50 -16.98 -23.75
N GLU A 275 -4.62 -17.23 -22.45
CA GLU A 275 -4.68 -18.61 -21.93
C GLU A 275 -5.91 -19.36 -22.47
N LEU A 276 -7.08 -18.69 -22.56
CA LEU A 276 -8.29 -19.28 -23.12
C LEU A 276 -8.14 -19.57 -24.62
N GLU A 277 -7.53 -18.66 -25.39
CA GLU A 277 -7.26 -18.87 -26.82
C GLU A 277 -6.29 -20.03 -27.06
N VAL A 278 -5.21 -20.12 -26.29
CA VAL A 278 -4.24 -21.22 -26.38
C VAL A 278 -4.89 -22.54 -26.02
N ARG A 279 -5.70 -22.60 -24.96
CA ARG A 279 -6.46 -23.81 -24.59
C ARG A 279 -7.45 -24.20 -25.68
N GLY A 280 -8.14 -23.23 -26.30
CA GLY A 280 -9.06 -23.45 -27.41
C GLY A 280 -8.35 -24.01 -28.66
N GLN A 281 -7.19 -23.45 -29.02
CA GLN A 281 -6.39 -23.92 -30.16
C GLN A 281 -5.76 -25.29 -29.93
N THR A 282 -5.39 -25.62 -28.68
CA THR A 282 -4.83 -26.94 -28.34
C THR A 282 -5.89 -28.06 -28.47
N LEU A 283 -7.16 -27.73 -28.25
CA LEU A 283 -8.29 -28.66 -28.47
C LEU A 283 -8.68 -28.81 -29.96
N LEU A 284 -8.26 -27.88 -30.82
CA LEU A 284 -8.60 -27.84 -32.24
C LEU A 284 -7.51 -28.41 -33.17
N LYS A 285 -6.37 -28.91 -32.65
CA LYS A 285 -5.35 -29.55 -33.49
C LYS A 285 -5.76 -31.01 -33.77
N PRO A 286 -6.09 -31.38 -35.03
CA PRO A 286 -6.38 -32.77 -35.37
C PRO A 286 -5.10 -33.59 -35.18
N LEU A 287 -5.26 -34.84 -34.73
CA LEU A 287 -4.18 -35.84 -34.71
C LEU A 287 -3.47 -35.86 -36.08
N PRO A 288 -2.13 -35.75 -36.15
CA PRO A 288 -1.43 -36.01 -37.39
C PRO A 288 -1.70 -37.47 -37.77
N GLY A 289 -2.16 -37.66 -39.01
CA GLY A 289 -2.58 -38.95 -39.54
C GLY A 289 -1.54 -40.04 -39.31
N GLY A 290 -2.00 -41.15 -38.74
CA GLY A 290 -1.31 -42.42 -38.89
C GLY A 290 -1.54 -42.90 -40.32
N GLU A 291 -0.59 -42.62 -41.20
CA GLU A 291 -0.43 -43.37 -42.44
C GLU A 291 0.59 -44.49 -42.19
N SER A 292 0.21 -45.68 -42.68
CA SER A 292 0.92 -46.97 -42.79
C SER A 292 0.72 -47.94 -41.64
#